data_AF-I3EJH6-F1
#
_entry.id   AF-I3EJH6-F1
#
_cell.length_a   1.000
_cell.length_b   1.000
_cell.length_c   1.000
_cell.angle_alpha   90.00
_cell.angle_beta   90.00
_cell.angle_gamma   90.00
#
_symmetry.space_group_name_H-M   'P 1'
#
loop_
_entity.id
_entity.type
_entity.pdbx_description
1 polymer ?
#
loop_
_entity_poly.entity_id
_entity_poly.type
_entity_poly.pdbx_seq_one_letter_code
_entity_poly.pdbx_strand_id
1 'polypeptide(L)'
;MAIIHIIDSKLKQKVKDSFPSRKTKIELKDINKIFNIITEINNENKIFIEVSEQLNILGYNLLYIQIYNMFKYINIECDYNGIVLIIKNCLHHACNIISAIKMGSGILNKHKKEAFYDLIRDNQLIIIEVYKLRRKFYDYSINKLCNNEGVPELSNEITSQCAMIKLFELTESDDYSRLQRALDILIKYGDILIITDKYGLTRSNASKLGLTRDDMYSLQLLTRLDRSYISNLYEFLKESVYNIIGVFGLKFDEVTLYNLYTKIFNMSKQVAIKEVEYIKYINDSANEIKMYVKELKAMEGIGKLNIFKSTEIYNAICHDEEFDYNSSKNTLVNRYLKSIKCSTSIIKSKEPKYKLNIHLIVFITMCTLMVVIYLAVTKRTVNN
;
A
#
# COMPACT_ATOMS: atom_id res chain seq x y z
N MET A 1 -13.29 17.53 -6.65
CA MET A 1 -12.41 18.73 -6.65
C MET A 1 -12.61 19.66 -5.45
N ALA A 2 -13.74 19.61 -4.71
CA ALA A 2 -14.00 20.45 -3.52
C ALA A 2 -13.05 20.22 -2.32
N ILE A 3 -12.46 19.02 -2.18
CA ILE A 3 -11.62 18.64 -1.03
C ILE A 3 -10.24 19.31 -1.04
N ILE A 4 -9.70 19.62 -2.22
CA ILE A 4 -8.42 20.34 -2.35
C ILE A 4 -8.52 21.73 -1.70
N HIS A 5 -9.71 22.35 -1.72
CA HIS A 5 -9.91 23.66 -1.09
C HIS A 5 -9.90 23.62 0.46
N ILE A 6 -10.44 22.57 1.09
CA ILE A 6 -10.42 22.42 2.56
C ILE A 6 -9.01 22.10 3.06
N ILE A 7 -8.26 21.31 2.29
CA ILE A 7 -6.86 20.98 2.59
C ILE A 7 -5.97 22.22 2.43
N ASP A 8 -6.32 23.15 1.53
CA ASP A 8 -5.47 24.30 1.19
C ASP A 8 -5.18 25.25 2.37
N SER A 9 -6.20 25.66 3.12
CA SER A 9 -6.03 26.63 4.22
C SER A 9 -5.19 26.05 5.36
N LYS A 10 -5.46 24.80 5.76
CA LYS A 10 -4.69 24.09 6.79
C LYS A 10 -3.26 23.82 6.35
N LEU A 11 -3.08 23.40 5.09
CA LEU A 11 -1.75 23.17 4.52
C LEU A 11 -0.92 24.46 4.55
N LYS A 12 -1.48 25.57 4.06
CA LYS A 12 -0.83 26.88 4.10
C LYS A 12 -0.40 27.27 5.51
N GLN A 13 -1.30 27.11 6.49
CA GLN A 13 -1.02 27.45 7.87
C GLN A 13 0.11 26.59 8.45
N LYS A 14 -0.01 25.25 8.40
CA LYS A 14 1.01 24.35 8.98
C LYS A 14 2.37 24.48 8.31
N VAL A 15 2.42 24.72 6.99
CA VAL A 15 3.68 24.98 6.27
C VAL A 15 4.27 26.33 6.69
N LYS A 16 3.47 27.39 6.79
CA LYS A 16 3.93 28.71 7.26
C LYS A 16 4.52 28.64 8.67
N ASP A 17 3.88 27.89 9.57
CA ASP A 17 4.34 27.73 10.95
C ASP A 17 5.66 26.92 11.03
N SER A 18 5.83 25.93 10.16
CA SER A 18 7.04 25.07 10.13
C SER A 18 8.21 25.68 9.35
N PHE A 19 7.94 26.65 8.46
CA PHE A 19 8.89 27.29 7.55
C PHE A 19 8.68 28.82 7.50
N PRO A 20 8.99 29.56 8.58
CA PRO A 20 8.72 30.99 8.69
C PRO A 20 9.64 31.88 7.84
N SER A 21 10.79 31.38 7.39
CA SER A 21 11.76 32.13 6.58
C SER A 21 11.31 32.28 5.11
N ARG A 22 11.51 33.48 4.55
CA ARG A 22 11.03 33.86 3.20
C ARG A 22 11.66 33.08 2.05
N LYS A 23 12.87 32.52 2.19
CA LYS A 23 13.49 31.63 1.20
C LYS A 23 14.36 30.65 1.95
N THR A 24 14.14 29.36 1.74
CA THR A 24 15.00 28.32 2.31
C THR A 24 15.22 27.25 1.27
N LYS A 25 16.46 26.78 1.15
CA LYS A 25 16.75 25.55 0.42
C LYS A 25 16.18 24.39 1.22
N ILE A 26 15.30 23.59 0.62
CA ILE A 26 14.72 22.43 1.30
C ILE A 26 15.78 21.32 1.35
N GLU A 27 16.21 20.99 2.56
CA GLU A 27 17.12 19.86 2.78
C GLU A 27 16.33 18.57 3.06
N LEU A 28 17.03 17.42 2.99
CA LEU A 28 16.43 16.12 3.32
C LEU A 28 15.81 16.08 4.73
N LYS A 29 16.36 16.83 5.68
CA LYS A 29 15.81 16.94 7.05
C LYS A 29 14.46 17.63 7.09
N ASP A 30 14.22 18.58 6.19
CA ASP A 30 12.99 19.36 6.09
C ASP A 30 11.86 18.57 5.45
N ILE A 31 12.18 17.60 4.58
CA ILE A 31 11.19 16.67 4.01
C ILE A 31 10.45 15.90 5.11
N ASN A 32 11.12 15.53 6.21
CA ASN A 32 10.43 14.88 7.34
C ASN A 32 9.38 15.78 8.00
N LYS A 33 9.65 17.10 8.11
CA LYS A 33 8.64 18.05 8.61
C LYS A 33 7.44 18.11 7.68
N ILE A 34 7.69 18.14 6.37
CA ILE A 34 6.64 18.09 5.35
C ILE A 34 5.81 16.80 5.50
N PHE A 35 6.45 15.65 5.66
CA PHE A 35 5.75 14.40 5.90
C PHE A 35 4.86 14.44 7.14
N ASN A 36 5.33 15.03 8.24
CA ASN A 36 4.53 15.19 9.45
C ASN A 36 3.29 16.09 9.20
N ILE A 37 3.45 17.21 8.49
CA ILE A 37 2.32 18.08 8.10
C ILE A 37 1.27 17.29 7.32
N ILE A 38 1.70 16.48 6.34
CA ILE A 38 0.78 15.64 5.54
C ILE A 38 0.12 14.55 6.38
N THR A 39 0.82 14.02 7.39
CA THR A 39 0.29 13.02 8.35
C THR A 39 -0.78 13.62 9.22
N GLU A 40 -0.51 14.77 9.82
CA GLU A 40 -1.48 15.49 10.64
C GLU A 40 -2.73 15.87 9.85
N ILE A 41 -2.56 16.43 8.64
CA ILE A 41 -3.70 16.78 7.78
C ILE A 41 -4.54 15.55 7.47
N ASN A 42 -3.92 14.42 7.10
CA ASN A 42 -4.64 13.19 6.76
C ASN A 42 -5.34 12.54 7.96
N ASN A 43 -4.78 12.70 9.17
CA ASN A 43 -5.39 12.22 10.40
C ASN A 43 -6.59 13.06 10.82
N GLU A 44 -6.54 14.38 10.61
CA GLU A 44 -7.68 15.28 10.86
C GLU A 44 -8.79 15.10 9.81
N ASN A 45 -8.40 15.06 8.53
CA ASN A 45 -9.30 14.94 7.39
C ASN A 45 -8.64 14.04 6.33
N LYS A 46 -9.24 12.87 6.06
CA LYS A 46 -8.72 11.96 5.04
C LYS A 46 -8.55 12.69 3.71
N ILE A 47 -7.36 12.57 3.12
CA ILE A 47 -7.00 13.31 1.90
C ILE A 47 -7.74 12.72 0.68
N PHE A 48 -7.75 11.40 0.55
CA PHE A 48 -8.45 10.71 -0.53
C PHE A 48 -9.83 10.26 -0.03
N ILE A 49 -10.80 11.18 -0.04
CA ILE A 49 -12.20 10.89 0.23
C ILE A 49 -12.82 10.33 -1.06
N GLU A 50 -13.79 9.41 -0.98
CA GLU A 50 -14.46 8.78 -2.15
C GLU A 50 -13.62 7.73 -2.92
N VAL A 51 -12.60 7.17 -2.29
CA VAL A 51 -11.88 5.98 -2.76
C VAL A 51 -12.06 4.85 -1.75
N SER A 52 -11.90 3.61 -2.18
CA SER A 52 -11.89 2.49 -1.23
C SER A 52 -10.69 2.62 -0.28
N GLU A 53 -10.78 2.05 0.92
CA GLU A 53 -9.71 2.11 1.92
C GLU A 53 -8.36 1.67 1.36
N GLN A 54 -8.35 0.62 0.52
CA GLN A 54 -7.17 0.12 -0.17
C GLN A 54 -6.47 1.20 -1.01
N LEU A 55 -7.25 1.93 -1.82
CA LEU A 55 -6.71 2.98 -2.69
C LEU A 55 -6.31 4.21 -1.90
N ASN A 56 -6.94 4.48 -0.76
CA ASN A 56 -6.52 5.55 0.13
C ASN A 56 -5.12 5.29 0.70
N ILE A 57 -4.88 4.09 1.23
CA ILE A 57 -3.57 3.68 1.75
C ILE A 57 -2.50 3.74 0.64
N LEU A 58 -2.80 3.18 -0.53
CA LEU A 58 -1.89 3.20 -1.68
C LEU A 58 -1.58 4.64 -2.11
N GLY A 59 -2.61 5.47 -2.31
CA GLY A 59 -2.45 6.86 -2.73
C GLY A 59 -1.61 7.67 -1.75
N TYR A 60 -1.73 7.39 -0.46
CA TYR A 60 -0.94 8.03 0.58
C TYR A 60 0.54 7.64 0.52
N ASN A 61 0.83 6.36 0.33
CA ASN A 61 2.20 5.89 0.13
C ASN A 61 2.84 6.46 -1.14
N LEU A 62 2.09 6.52 -2.24
CA LEU A 62 2.56 7.14 -3.49
C LEU A 62 2.81 8.65 -3.33
N LEU A 63 2.00 9.34 -2.53
CA LEU A 63 2.19 10.76 -2.22
C LEU A 63 3.53 11.02 -1.53
N TYR A 64 3.93 10.19 -0.56
CA TYR A 64 5.22 10.35 0.11
C TYR A 64 6.41 10.18 -0.84
N ILE A 65 6.34 9.19 -1.72
CA ILE A 65 7.37 8.95 -2.74
C ILE A 65 7.46 10.17 -3.67
N GLN A 66 6.32 10.69 -4.12
CA GLN A 66 6.25 11.85 -5.00
C GLN A 66 6.83 13.11 -4.33
N ILE A 67 6.45 13.40 -3.08
CA ILE A 67 6.96 14.56 -2.32
C ILE A 67 8.48 14.48 -2.20
N TYR A 68 9.01 13.32 -1.81
CA TYR A 68 10.45 13.14 -1.69
C TYR A 68 11.18 13.39 -3.01
N ASN A 69 10.70 12.79 -4.10
CA ASN A 69 11.34 12.94 -5.41
C ASN A 69 11.27 14.39 -5.90
N MET A 70 10.13 15.06 -5.72
CA MET A 70 10.00 16.48 -6.06
C MET A 70 11.05 17.31 -5.31
N PHE A 71 11.13 17.24 -3.98
CA PHE A 71 12.11 18.05 -3.24
C PHE A 71 13.57 17.63 -3.43
N LYS A 72 13.84 16.35 -3.73
CA LYS A 72 15.21 15.87 -3.98
C LYS A 72 15.75 16.34 -5.34
N TYR A 73 14.93 16.28 -6.39
CA TYR A 73 15.39 16.55 -7.76
C TYR A 73 15.15 18.00 -8.18
N ILE A 74 14.17 18.66 -7.57
CA ILE A 74 13.89 20.08 -7.78
C ILE A 74 14.70 20.85 -6.73
N ASN A 75 15.99 21.09 -7.03
CA ASN A 75 16.90 21.90 -6.22
C ASN A 75 16.49 23.39 -6.23
N ILE A 76 15.30 23.70 -5.70
CA ILE A 76 14.68 25.03 -5.71
C ILE A 76 14.75 25.63 -4.30
N GLU A 77 15.32 26.83 -4.22
CA GLU A 77 15.02 27.74 -3.12
C GLU A 77 13.56 28.20 -3.26
N CYS A 78 12.72 27.78 -2.32
CA CYS A 78 11.33 28.20 -2.29
C CYS A 78 11.00 28.88 -0.96
N ASP A 79 10.03 29.78 -1.04
CA ASP A 79 9.31 30.27 0.13
C ASP A 79 8.26 29.24 0.54
N TYR A 80 7.53 29.50 1.63
CA TYR A 80 6.45 28.63 2.08
C TYR A 80 5.36 28.46 1.00
N ASN A 81 5.10 29.47 0.15
CA ASN A 81 4.13 29.34 -0.94
C ASN A 81 4.58 28.33 -1.99
N GLY A 82 5.88 28.31 -2.32
CA GLY A 82 6.46 27.32 -3.21
C GLY A 82 6.38 25.91 -2.63
N ILE A 83 6.64 25.72 -1.33
CA ILE A 83 6.44 24.43 -0.64
C ILE A 83 4.99 23.97 -0.76
N VAL A 84 4.02 24.86 -0.46
CA VAL A 84 2.58 24.58 -0.59
C VAL A 84 2.22 24.19 -2.01
N LEU A 85 2.72 24.90 -3.03
CA LEU A 85 2.47 24.60 -4.43
C LEU A 85 3.02 23.22 -4.83
N ILE A 86 4.24 22.88 -4.41
CA ILE A 86 4.84 21.55 -4.66
C ILE A 86 3.97 20.46 -4.04
N ILE A 87 3.56 20.62 -2.78
CA ILE A 87 2.71 19.64 -2.09
C ILE A 87 1.37 19.49 -2.82
N LYS A 88 0.74 20.58 -3.23
CA LYS A 88 -0.52 20.54 -4.01
C LYS A 88 -0.36 19.80 -5.32
N ASN A 89 0.74 20.02 -6.04
CA ASN A 89 1.03 19.32 -7.27
C ASN A 89 1.23 17.82 -7.03
N CYS A 90 1.91 17.44 -5.94
CA CYS A 90 2.05 16.04 -5.53
C CYS A 90 0.70 15.40 -5.20
N LEU A 91 -0.16 16.11 -4.47
CA LEU A 91 -1.53 15.67 -4.14
C LEU A 91 -2.37 15.45 -5.39
N HIS A 92 -2.36 16.43 -6.31
CA HIS A 92 -3.05 16.32 -7.58
C HIS A 92 -2.53 15.13 -8.40
N HIS A 93 -1.20 14.95 -8.43
CA HIS A 93 -0.59 13.84 -9.13
C HIS A 93 -1.00 12.48 -8.55
N ALA A 94 -0.95 12.32 -7.22
CA ALA A 94 -1.40 11.09 -6.55
C ALA A 94 -2.88 10.79 -6.84
N CYS A 95 -3.76 11.81 -6.81
CA CYS A 95 -5.17 11.66 -7.21
C CYS A 95 -5.32 11.17 -8.66
N ASN A 96 -4.48 11.64 -9.58
CA ASN A 96 -4.50 11.20 -10.97
C ASN A 96 -3.97 9.78 -11.15
N ILE A 97 -2.97 9.33 -10.36
CA ILE A 97 -2.56 7.92 -10.34
C ILE A 97 -3.73 7.03 -9.90
N ILE A 98 -4.41 7.40 -8.80
CA ILE A 98 -5.59 6.66 -8.33
C ILE A 98 -6.71 6.65 -9.38
N SER A 99 -6.90 7.77 -10.09
CA SER A 99 -7.87 7.85 -11.20
C SER A 99 -7.48 6.93 -12.36
N ALA A 100 -6.20 6.87 -12.75
CA ALA A 100 -5.71 5.95 -13.76
C ALA A 100 -5.93 4.48 -13.38
N ILE A 101 -5.69 4.13 -12.10
CA ILE A 101 -5.98 2.80 -11.56
C ILE A 101 -7.48 2.47 -11.65
N LYS A 102 -8.35 3.41 -11.26
CA LYS A 102 -9.82 3.26 -11.36
C LYS A 102 -10.26 3.08 -12.82
N MET A 103 -9.70 3.86 -13.75
CA MET A 103 -9.98 3.75 -15.18
C MET A 103 -9.49 2.41 -15.76
N GLY A 104 -8.26 2.01 -15.44
CA GLY A 104 -7.66 0.76 -15.92
C GLY A 104 -8.39 -0.48 -15.41
N SER A 105 -8.87 -0.45 -14.17
CA SER A 105 -9.73 -1.48 -13.58
C SER A 105 -11.20 -1.41 -14.01
N GLY A 106 -11.57 -0.48 -14.91
CA GLY A 106 -12.96 -0.23 -15.33
C GLY A 106 -13.68 -1.45 -15.91
N ILE A 107 -12.94 -2.42 -16.44
CA ILE A 107 -13.46 -3.68 -17.01
C ILE A 107 -13.87 -4.74 -15.98
N LEU A 108 -13.61 -4.48 -14.70
CA LEU A 108 -13.96 -5.36 -13.59
C LEU A 108 -15.29 -4.91 -12.95
N ASN A 109 -16.06 -5.87 -12.47
CA ASN A 109 -17.21 -5.61 -11.60
C ASN A 109 -16.75 -5.21 -10.18
N LYS A 110 -17.68 -4.80 -9.31
CA LYS A 110 -17.38 -4.26 -7.97
C LYS A 110 -16.50 -5.21 -7.13
N HIS A 111 -16.91 -6.46 -6.97
CA HIS A 111 -16.18 -7.44 -6.16
C HIS A 111 -14.77 -7.73 -6.71
N LYS A 112 -14.63 -7.80 -8.04
CA LYS A 112 -13.32 -7.98 -8.68
C LYS A 112 -12.43 -6.74 -8.58
N LYS A 113 -13.03 -5.54 -8.60
CA LYS A 113 -12.29 -4.28 -8.34
C LYS A 113 -11.73 -4.26 -6.94
N GLU A 114 -12.50 -4.67 -5.94
CA GLU A 114 -12.03 -4.76 -4.55
C GLU A 114 -10.82 -5.71 -4.44
N ALA A 115 -10.91 -6.92 -5.00
CA ALA A 115 -9.77 -7.85 -5.02
C ALA A 115 -8.56 -7.31 -5.79
N PHE A 116 -8.78 -6.58 -6.89
CA PHE A 116 -7.71 -5.90 -7.62
C PHE A 116 -7.07 -4.78 -6.80
N TYR A 117 -7.86 -4.01 -6.04
CA TYR A 117 -7.35 -2.97 -5.17
C TYR A 117 -6.58 -3.53 -3.98
N ASP A 118 -7.02 -4.65 -3.40
CA ASP A 118 -6.25 -5.37 -2.38
C ASP A 118 -4.90 -5.84 -2.95
N LEU A 119 -4.91 -6.43 -4.16
CA LEU A 119 -3.68 -6.89 -4.82
C LEU A 119 -2.64 -5.77 -4.97
N ILE A 120 -3.03 -4.60 -5.51
CA ILE A 120 -2.08 -3.49 -5.71
C ILE A 120 -1.75 -2.73 -4.42
N ARG A 121 -2.62 -2.75 -3.40
CA ARG A 121 -2.33 -2.22 -2.07
C ARG A 121 -1.21 -3.02 -1.41
N ASP A 122 -1.25 -4.34 -1.55
CA ASP A 122 -0.29 -5.28 -0.96
C ASP A 122 1.05 -5.32 -1.72
N ASN A 123 1.31 -4.30 -2.53
CA ASN A 123 2.59 -4.10 -3.20
C ASN A 123 3.66 -3.66 -2.19
N GLN A 124 4.40 -4.63 -1.67
CA GLN A 124 5.42 -4.37 -0.65
C GLN A 124 6.65 -3.61 -1.19
N LEU A 125 6.83 -3.50 -2.51
CA LEU A 125 7.86 -2.64 -3.10
C LEU A 125 7.63 -1.17 -2.75
N ILE A 126 6.37 -0.73 -2.71
CA ILE A 126 6.01 0.64 -2.38
C ILE A 126 6.30 0.93 -0.92
N ILE A 127 5.90 0.06 0.01
CA ILE A 127 6.10 0.32 1.44
C ILE A 127 7.57 0.31 1.84
N ILE A 128 8.42 -0.53 1.23
CA ILE A 128 9.86 -0.51 1.50
C ILE A 128 10.46 0.85 1.13
N GLU A 129 10.08 1.39 -0.03
CA GLU A 129 10.55 2.72 -0.42
C GLU A 129 10.03 3.77 0.56
N VAL A 130 8.73 3.74 0.93
CA VAL A 130 8.18 4.67 1.93
C VAL A 130 8.90 4.53 3.27
N TYR A 131 9.20 3.31 3.72
CA TYR A 131 9.95 3.03 4.94
C TYR A 131 11.34 3.66 4.88
N LYS A 132 12.07 3.47 3.79
CA LYS A 132 13.37 4.11 3.56
C LYS A 132 13.28 5.64 3.62
N LEU A 133 12.26 6.22 3.00
CA LEU A 133 12.05 7.67 2.99
C LEU A 133 11.66 8.23 4.37
N ARG A 134 10.89 7.47 5.15
CA ARG A 134 10.33 7.86 6.45
C ARG A 134 10.97 7.10 7.62
N ARG A 135 12.19 6.59 7.45
CA ARG A 135 12.82 5.67 8.40
C ARG A 135 12.83 6.22 9.83
N LYS A 136 13.21 7.49 10.00
CA LYS A 136 13.23 8.14 11.33
C LYS A 136 11.87 8.09 12.03
N PHE A 137 10.78 8.28 11.29
CA PHE A 137 9.42 8.21 11.83
C PHE A 137 9.06 6.78 12.21
N TYR A 138 9.32 5.80 11.34
CA TYR A 138 8.98 4.41 11.62
C TYR A 138 9.83 3.81 12.74
N ASP A 139 11.15 4.03 12.73
CA ASP A 139 12.06 3.55 13.79
C ASP A 139 11.61 4.10 15.15
N TYR A 140 11.31 5.40 15.23
CA TYR A 140 10.75 6.02 16.43
C TYR A 140 9.44 5.36 16.87
N SER A 141 8.51 5.18 15.93
CA SER A 141 7.18 4.65 16.22
C SER A 141 7.24 3.19 16.68
N ILE A 142 8.10 2.38 16.06
CA ILE A 142 8.33 0.97 16.42
C ILE A 142 8.98 0.87 17.79
N ASN A 143 10.04 1.64 18.07
CA ASN A 143 10.70 1.62 19.37
C ASN A 143 9.74 2.06 20.49
N LYS A 144 8.95 3.10 20.24
CA LYS A 144 7.95 3.58 21.20
C LYS A 144 6.83 2.57 21.43
N LEU A 145 6.37 1.91 20.37
CA LEU A 145 5.41 0.80 20.44
C LEU A 145 5.95 -0.32 21.35
N CYS A 146 7.16 -0.81 21.08
CA CYS A 146 7.76 -1.92 21.82
C CYS A 146 7.98 -1.58 23.30
N ASN A 147 8.50 -0.39 23.58
CA ASN A 147 8.77 0.06 24.95
C ASN A 147 7.48 0.17 25.78
N ASN A 148 6.40 0.68 25.17
CA ASN A 148 5.11 0.79 25.84
C ASN A 148 4.44 -0.57 26.12
N GLU A 149 4.76 -1.60 25.33
CA GLU A 149 4.24 -2.98 25.48
C GLU A 149 5.19 -3.89 26.27
N GLY A 150 6.29 -3.32 26.79
CA GLY A 150 7.31 -4.04 27.54
C GLY A 150 7.99 -5.14 26.72
N VAL A 151 8.10 -4.98 25.40
CA VAL A 151 8.90 -5.86 24.54
C VAL A 151 10.37 -5.47 24.70
N PRO A 152 11.25 -6.40 25.10
CA PRO A 152 12.67 -6.10 25.28
C PRO A 152 13.30 -5.53 24.00
N GLU A 153 14.26 -4.63 24.16
CA GLU A 153 15.08 -4.20 23.03
C GLU A 153 15.94 -5.38 22.53
N LEU A 154 16.18 -5.41 21.22
CA LEU A 154 17.07 -6.39 20.61
C LEU A 154 18.48 -6.23 21.18
N SER A 155 19.13 -7.36 21.54
CA SER A 155 20.53 -7.38 21.97
C SER A 155 21.41 -6.58 21.02
N ASN A 156 22.39 -5.85 21.56
CA ASN A 156 23.37 -5.11 20.77
C ASN A 156 24.22 -6.03 19.87
N GLU A 157 24.25 -7.32 20.16
CA GLU A 157 24.93 -8.34 19.36
C GLU A 157 24.20 -8.66 18.05
N ILE A 158 22.90 -8.35 17.95
CA ILE A 158 22.15 -8.53 16.70
C ILE A 158 22.61 -7.46 15.70
N THR A 159 23.54 -7.85 14.83
CA THR A 159 24.03 -7.03 13.72
C THR A 159 22.95 -6.86 12.63
N SER A 160 23.18 -5.95 11.68
CA SER A 160 22.29 -5.79 10.52
C SER A 160 22.16 -7.06 9.67
N GLN A 161 23.26 -7.81 9.50
CA GLN A 161 23.26 -9.09 8.80
C GLN A 161 22.42 -10.13 9.53
N CYS A 162 22.65 -10.31 10.84
CA CYS A 162 21.86 -11.22 11.66
C CYS A 162 20.38 -10.84 11.67
N ALA A 163 20.07 -9.54 11.75
CA ALA A 163 18.69 -9.06 11.66
C ALA A 163 18.05 -9.38 10.31
N MET A 164 18.79 -9.25 9.20
CA MET A 164 18.30 -9.63 7.88
C MET A 164 18.01 -11.12 7.81
N ILE A 165 18.93 -11.98 8.27
CA ILE A 165 18.74 -13.44 8.34
C ILE A 165 17.46 -13.76 9.13
N LYS A 166 17.32 -13.17 10.31
CA LYS A 166 16.12 -13.35 11.15
C LYS A 166 14.84 -12.88 10.47
N LEU A 167 14.88 -11.82 9.65
CA LEU A 167 13.71 -11.39 8.88
C LEU A 167 13.25 -12.43 7.84
N PHE A 168 14.13 -13.34 7.40
CA PHE A 168 13.73 -14.45 6.53
C PHE A 168 13.07 -15.63 7.28
N GLU A 169 13.29 -15.74 8.59
CA GLU A 169 12.66 -16.77 9.42
C GLU A 169 11.13 -16.61 9.44
N LEU A 170 10.46 -17.67 9.86
CA LEU A 170 9.01 -17.67 10.07
C LEU A 170 8.64 -16.95 11.37
N THR A 171 7.44 -16.37 11.39
CA THR A 171 6.76 -15.94 12.62
C THR A 171 6.41 -17.14 13.49
N GLU A 172 6.09 -16.93 14.78
CA GLU A 172 5.64 -18.00 15.69
C GLU A 172 4.42 -18.79 15.16
N SER A 173 3.56 -18.13 14.38
CA SER A 173 2.39 -18.78 13.74
C SER A 173 2.74 -19.64 12.52
N ASP A 174 3.98 -19.57 12.04
CA ASP A 174 4.44 -20.10 10.75
C ASP A 174 3.64 -19.64 9.52
N ASP A 175 2.74 -18.66 9.66
CA ASP A 175 1.89 -18.22 8.56
C ASP A 175 2.61 -17.30 7.58
N TYR A 176 3.62 -16.58 8.07
CA TYR A 176 4.36 -15.56 7.34
C TYR A 176 5.86 -15.68 7.61
N SER A 177 6.68 -15.17 6.70
CA SER A 177 8.02 -14.75 7.11
C SER A 177 7.91 -13.46 7.92
N ARG A 178 8.91 -13.23 8.79
CA ARG A 178 8.99 -12.02 9.61
C ARG A 178 9.07 -10.75 8.76
N LEU A 179 9.80 -10.78 7.65
CA LEU A 179 9.87 -9.68 6.68
C LEU A 179 8.50 -9.36 6.09
N GLN A 180 7.79 -10.37 5.58
CA GLN A 180 6.48 -10.17 4.98
C GLN A 180 5.50 -9.58 6.01
N ARG A 181 5.51 -10.12 7.23
CA ARG A 181 4.64 -9.68 8.31
C ARG A 181 4.93 -8.24 8.73
N ALA A 182 6.20 -7.88 8.92
CA ALA A 182 6.60 -6.52 9.26
C ALA A 182 6.13 -5.51 8.19
N LEU A 183 6.32 -5.83 6.91
CA LEU A 183 5.90 -4.96 5.81
C LEU A 183 4.37 -4.86 5.68
N ASP A 184 3.63 -5.96 5.91
CA ASP A 184 2.16 -5.95 5.93
C ASP A 184 1.62 -5.06 7.07
N ILE A 185 2.26 -5.09 8.24
CA ILE A 185 1.90 -4.20 9.36
C ILE A 185 2.16 -2.74 8.98
N LEU A 186 3.31 -2.43 8.38
CA LEU A 186 3.62 -1.06 7.96
C LEU A 186 2.65 -0.54 6.88
N ILE A 187 2.26 -1.37 5.92
CA ILE A 187 1.25 -0.99 4.90
C ILE A 187 -0.08 -0.61 5.55
N LYS A 188 -0.56 -1.43 6.49
CA LYS A 188 -1.90 -1.27 7.07
C LYS A 188 -1.95 -0.22 8.19
N TYR A 189 -0.90 -0.18 9.01
CA TYR A 189 -0.94 0.48 10.31
C TYR A 189 0.27 1.36 10.60
N GLY A 190 1.21 1.54 9.67
CA GLY A 190 2.48 2.22 9.90
C GLY A 190 2.35 3.60 10.55
N ASP A 191 1.37 4.40 10.15
CA ASP A 191 1.13 5.75 10.69
C ASP A 191 0.43 5.80 12.04
N ILE A 192 -0.12 4.67 12.48
CA ILE A 192 -0.95 4.57 13.68
C ILE A 192 -0.44 3.49 14.64
N LEU A 193 0.82 3.04 14.51
CA LEU A 193 1.47 2.15 15.47
C LEU A 193 1.46 2.75 16.87
N ILE A 194 1.55 4.07 16.95
CA ILE A 194 1.40 4.87 18.16
C ILE A 194 0.29 5.91 17.97
N ILE A 195 -0.36 6.28 19.07
CA ILE A 195 -1.38 7.35 19.09
C ILE A 195 -0.95 8.40 20.11
N THR A 196 -1.09 9.66 19.74
CA THR A 196 -0.89 10.79 20.65
C THR A 196 -2.25 11.26 21.16
N ASP A 197 -2.43 11.32 22.48
CA ASP A 197 -3.67 11.82 23.07
C ASP A 197 -3.75 13.36 23.04
N LYS A 198 -4.89 13.90 23.48
CA LYS A 198 -5.16 15.35 23.48
C LYS A 198 -4.19 16.17 24.35
N TYR A 199 -3.42 15.52 25.22
CA TYR A 199 -2.40 16.15 26.07
C TYR A 199 -0.99 15.99 25.49
N GLY A 200 -0.85 15.42 24.29
CA GLY A 200 0.44 15.18 23.65
C GLY A 200 1.13 13.90 24.12
N LEU A 201 0.49 13.06 24.94
CA LEU A 201 1.10 11.83 25.43
C LEU A 201 0.96 10.71 24.39
N THR A 202 2.10 10.23 23.89
CA THR A 202 2.19 9.13 22.93
C THR A 202 2.08 7.76 23.61
N ARG A 203 1.11 6.96 23.19
CA ARG A 203 0.81 5.61 23.68
C ARG A 203 0.90 4.58 22.55
N SER A 204 1.08 3.31 22.94
CA SER A 204 0.97 2.18 22.02
C SER A 204 -0.46 2.04 21.49
N ASN A 205 -0.60 1.59 20.24
CA ASN A 205 -1.87 1.19 19.66
C ASN A 205 -1.96 -0.33 19.42
N ALA A 206 -1.02 -1.13 19.95
CA ALA A 206 -0.89 -2.57 19.67
C ALA A 206 -2.19 -3.35 19.86
N SER A 207 -2.84 -3.19 21.00
CA SER A 207 -4.06 -3.94 21.37
C SER A 207 -5.21 -3.68 20.41
N LYS A 208 -5.42 -2.42 20.01
CA LYS A 208 -6.45 -2.03 19.03
C LYS A 208 -6.14 -2.55 17.63
N LEU A 209 -4.86 -2.64 17.29
CA LEU A 209 -4.37 -3.15 16.00
C LEU A 209 -4.26 -4.68 15.97
N GLY A 210 -4.45 -5.36 17.10
CA GLY A 210 -4.28 -6.81 17.23
C GLY A 210 -2.84 -7.27 17.00
N LEU A 211 -1.85 -6.46 17.35
CA LEU A 211 -0.43 -6.80 17.18
C LEU A 211 0.07 -7.66 18.34
N THR A 212 0.77 -8.74 18.00
CA THR A 212 1.40 -9.64 18.99
C THR A 212 2.81 -9.18 19.36
N ARG A 213 3.43 -9.82 20.37
CA ARG A 213 4.85 -9.60 20.67
C ARG A 213 5.76 -10.07 19.53
N ASP A 214 5.39 -11.14 18.84
CA ASP A 214 6.11 -11.66 17.67
C ASP A 214 6.08 -10.68 16.48
N ASP A 215 4.95 -9.97 16.31
CA ASP A 215 4.83 -8.87 15.34
C ASP A 215 5.80 -7.72 15.68
N MET A 216 5.85 -7.32 16.95
CA MET A 216 6.74 -6.26 17.43
C MET A 216 8.22 -6.64 17.27
N TYR A 217 8.56 -7.90 17.57
CA TYR A 217 9.90 -8.43 17.33
C TYR A 217 10.28 -8.34 15.85
N SER A 218 9.38 -8.74 14.95
CA SER A 218 9.59 -8.64 13.50
C SER A 218 9.79 -7.19 13.04
N LEU A 219 9.06 -6.24 13.62
CA LEU A 219 9.26 -4.81 13.39
C LEU A 219 10.61 -4.30 13.93
N GLN A 220 11.03 -4.71 15.13
CA GLN A 220 12.34 -4.33 15.70
C GLN A 220 13.51 -4.86 14.86
N LEU A 221 13.40 -6.06 14.29
CA LEU A 221 14.43 -6.57 13.37
C LEU A 221 14.59 -5.65 12.15
N LEU A 222 13.48 -5.12 11.61
CA LEU A 222 13.51 -4.17 10.50
C LEU A 222 14.21 -2.86 10.86
N THR A 223 14.05 -2.35 12.10
CA THR A 223 14.73 -1.12 12.55
C THR A 223 16.24 -1.31 12.73
N ARG A 224 16.68 -2.55 12.97
CA ARG A 224 18.10 -2.91 13.13
C ARG A 224 18.89 -2.92 11.83
N LEU A 225 18.22 -3.01 10.68
CA LEU A 225 18.88 -3.01 9.37
C LEU A 225 19.58 -1.67 9.11
N ASP A 226 20.84 -1.68 8.70
CA ASP A 226 21.57 -0.46 8.36
C ASP A 226 21.06 0.20 7.04
N ARG A 227 21.67 1.32 6.67
CA ARG A 227 21.25 2.06 5.45
C ARG A 227 21.51 1.28 4.16
N SER A 228 22.52 0.43 4.13
CA SER A 228 22.86 -0.40 2.97
C SER A 228 21.76 -1.45 2.74
N TYR A 229 21.49 -2.27 3.76
CA TYR A 229 20.42 -3.29 3.70
C TYR A 229 19.06 -2.68 3.33
N ILE A 230 18.67 -1.56 3.96
CA ILE A 230 17.41 -0.88 3.63
C ILE A 230 17.38 -0.38 2.18
N SER A 231 18.51 0.10 1.64
CA SER A 231 18.57 0.56 0.25
C SER A 231 18.43 -0.59 -0.74
N ASN A 232 18.92 -1.78 -0.37
CA ASN A 232 18.94 -2.98 -1.21
C ASN A 232 17.70 -3.87 -1.05
N LEU A 233 16.88 -3.65 -0.01
CA LEU A 233 15.62 -4.38 0.22
C LEU A 233 14.66 -4.27 -0.96
N TYR A 234 14.57 -3.09 -1.59
CA TYR A 234 13.73 -2.90 -2.78
C TYR A 234 14.19 -3.80 -3.92
N GLU A 235 15.49 -3.81 -4.21
CA GLU A 235 16.06 -4.63 -5.28
C GLU A 235 15.92 -6.13 -4.98
N PHE A 236 16.11 -6.53 -3.72
CA PHE A 236 15.87 -7.90 -3.28
C PHE A 236 14.43 -8.35 -3.50
N LEU A 237 13.43 -7.61 -2.99
CA LEU A 237 12.03 -7.99 -3.23
C LEU A 237 11.70 -7.98 -4.72
N LYS A 238 12.21 -6.99 -5.45
CA LYS A 238 12.02 -6.88 -6.89
C LYS A 238 12.54 -8.12 -7.62
N GLU A 239 13.83 -8.41 -7.50
CA GLU A 239 14.52 -9.38 -8.34
C GLU A 239 14.41 -10.81 -7.81
N SER A 240 14.37 -11.00 -6.48
CA SER A 240 14.40 -12.32 -5.84
C SER A 240 13.03 -12.81 -5.37
N VAL A 241 12.00 -11.94 -5.32
CA VAL A 241 10.64 -12.33 -4.87
C VAL A 241 9.59 -12.10 -5.96
N TYR A 242 9.39 -10.87 -6.43
CA TYR A 242 8.30 -10.55 -7.35
C TYR A 242 8.63 -10.93 -8.81
N ASN A 243 9.86 -10.72 -9.27
CA ASN A 243 10.25 -11.03 -10.64
C ASN A 243 10.16 -12.54 -10.96
N ILE A 244 10.19 -13.38 -9.92
CA ILE A 244 10.06 -14.83 -10.07
C ILE A 244 8.62 -15.32 -9.95
N ILE A 245 7.65 -14.45 -9.66
CA ILE A 245 6.22 -14.82 -9.64
C ILE A 245 5.64 -14.52 -11.02
N GLY A 246 5.44 -15.59 -11.81
CA GLY A 246 4.90 -15.52 -13.16
C GLY A 246 3.39 -15.75 -13.21
N VAL A 247 2.70 -15.01 -14.07
CA VAL A 247 1.30 -15.24 -14.45
C VAL A 247 1.29 -15.91 -15.82
N PHE A 248 0.64 -17.06 -15.95
CA PHE A 248 0.64 -17.87 -17.18
C PHE A 248 -0.66 -17.68 -17.97
N GLY A 249 -0.59 -17.64 -19.31
CA GLY A 249 -1.77 -17.56 -20.20
C GLY A 249 -1.44 -17.54 -21.70
N LEU A 250 -2.47 -17.38 -22.54
CA LEU A 250 -2.44 -17.69 -23.99
C LEU A 250 -1.49 -16.87 -24.90
N LYS A 251 -0.82 -15.80 -24.43
CA LYS A 251 0.01 -14.93 -25.32
C LYS A 251 1.23 -14.24 -24.71
N PHE A 252 1.49 -14.35 -23.42
CA PHE A 252 2.61 -13.66 -22.78
C PHE A 252 3.24 -14.57 -21.73
N ASP A 253 4.50 -14.94 -21.98
CA ASP A 253 5.34 -15.71 -21.04
C ASP A 253 5.98 -14.80 -19.96
N GLU A 254 5.42 -13.61 -19.71
CA GLU A 254 6.11 -12.55 -18.95
C GLU A 254 5.37 -12.06 -17.70
N VAL A 255 6.15 -11.42 -16.82
CA VAL A 255 5.89 -11.14 -15.41
C VAL A 255 4.85 -10.03 -15.18
N THR A 256 3.59 -10.25 -15.57
CA THR A 256 2.46 -9.30 -15.51
C THR A 256 2.34 -8.56 -14.16
N LEU A 257 2.47 -9.27 -13.04
CA LEU A 257 2.25 -8.68 -11.72
C LEU A 257 3.38 -7.72 -11.31
N TYR A 258 4.62 -8.14 -11.53
CA TYR A 258 5.79 -7.30 -11.31
C TYR A 258 5.74 -6.04 -12.17
N ASN A 259 5.36 -6.18 -13.45
CA ASN A 259 5.21 -5.05 -14.37
C ASN A 259 4.11 -4.08 -13.93
N LEU A 260 2.97 -4.59 -13.44
CA LEU A 260 1.90 -3.77 -12.85
C LEU A 260 2.40 -2.99 -11.62
N TYR A 261 3.07 -3.66 -10.69
CA TYR A 261 3.60 -3.03 -9.47
C TYR A 261 4.65 -1.98 -9.79
N THR A 262 5.55 -2.28 -10.71
CA THR A 262 6.59 -1.37 -11.17
C THR A 262 6.00 -0.17 -11.90
N LYS A 263 4.95 -0.38 -12.72
CA LYS A 263 4.25 0.72 -13.38
C LYS A 263 3.66 1.70 -12.37
N ILE A 264 2.89 1.20 -11.40
CA ILE A 264 2.27 2.05 -10.36
C ILE A 264 3.35 2.79 -9.54
N PHE A 265 4.42 2.08 -9.16
CA PHE A 265 5.54 2.69 -8.44
C PHE A 265 6.24 3.78 -9.25
N ASN A 266 6.55 3.53 -10.52
CA ASN A 266 7.20 4.50 -11.39
C ASN A 266 6.34 5.74 -11.64
N MET A 267 5.01 5.61 -11.64
CA MET A 267 4.14 6.78 -11.70
C MET A 267 4.41 7.76 -10.55
N SER A 268 4.63 7.28 -9.33
CA SER A 268 4.97 8.13 -8.17
C SER A 268 6.40 8.69 -8.14
N LYS A 269 7.22 8.35 -9.14
CA LYS A 269 8.57 8.92 -9.29
C LYS A 269 8.62 10.04 -10.32
N GLN A 270 7.54 10.26 -11.05
CA GLN A 270 7.53 11.16 -12.17
C GLN A 270 7.61 12.61 -11.71
N VAL A 271 8.74 13.26 -11.98
CA VAL A 271 8.97 14.68 -11.69
C VAL A 271 8.84 15.47 -13.00
N ALA A 272 8.05 16.55 -12.97
CA ALA A 272 7.91 17.53 -14.05
C ALA A 272 7.55 16.98 -15.46
N ILE A 273 6.24 17.01 -15.79
CA ILE A 273 5.75 16.83 -17.17
C ILE A 273 4.99 18.10 -17.58
N LYS A 274 5.14 18.56 -18.83
CA LYS A 274 4.32 19.66 -19.36
C LYS A 274 2.84 19.27 -19.34
N GLU A 275 1.93 20.21 -19.06
CA GLU A 275 0.51 19.91 -18.81
C GLU A 275 -0.17 19.07 -19.93
N VAL A 276 0.10 19.40 -21.20
CA VAL A 276 -0.45 18.65 -22.35
C VAL A 276 0.08 17.21 -22.41
N GLU A 277 1.37 17.02 -22.13
CA GLU A 277 2.01 15.71 -22.07
C GLU A 277 1.53 14.92 -20.84
N TYR A 278 1.13 15.61 -19.78
CA TYR A 278 0.71 15.01 -18.52
C TYR A 278 -0.65 14.29 -18.62
N ILE A 279 -1.64 14.90 -19.29
CA ILE A 279 -2.94 14.24 -19.53
C ILE A 279 -2.76 12.98 -20.36
N LYS A 280 -1.94 13.06 -21.43
CA LYS A 280 -1.60 11.91 -22.26
C LYS A 280 -0.94 10.81 -21.43
N TYR A 281 0.06 11.17 -20.62
CA TYR A 281 0.75 10.23 -19.73
C TYR A 281 -0.18 9.47 -18.78
N ILE A 282 -1.15 10.18 -18.16
CA ILE A 282 -2.13 9.55 -17.26
C ILE A 282 -3.04 8.58 -18.02
N ASN A 283 -3.50 8.96 -19.22
CA ASN A 283 -4.32 8.09 -20.07
C ASN A 283 -3.57 6.86 -20.57
N ASP A 284 -2.33 7.03 -21.02
CA ASP A 284 -1.46 5.94 -21.46
C ASP A 284 -1.21 4.97 -20.30
N SER A 285 -0.95 5.49 -19.10
CA SER A 285 -0.80 4.68 -17.89
C SER A 285 -2.07 3.93 -17.51
N ALA A 286 -3.25 4.54 -17.65
CA ALA A 286 -4.52 3.86 -17.42
C ALA A 286 -4.74 2.71 -18.42
N ASN A 287 -4.34 2.91 -19.69
CA ASN A 287 -4.41 1.87 -20.73
C ASN A 287 -3.45 0.70 -20.46
N GLU A 288 -2.22 0.97 -20.02
CA GLU A 288 -1.28 -0.07 -19.60
C GLU A 288 -1.83 -0.86 -18.40
N ILE A 289 -2.36 -0.18 -17.37
CA ILE A 289 -3.01 -0.85 -16.24
C ILE A 289 -4.18 -1.72 -16.72
N LYS A 290 -4.98 -1.23 -17.67
CA LYS A 290 -6.08 -1.99 -18.28
C LYS A 290 -5.59 -3.26 -18.99
N MET A 291 -4.41 -3.22 -19.63
CA MET A 291 -3.80 -4.40 -20.23
C MET A 291 -3.44 -5.44 -19.17
N TYR A 292 -2.75 -5.04 -18.10
CA TYR A 292 -2.43 -5.96 -16.98
C TYR A 292 -3.70 -6.54 -16.34
N VAL A 293 -4.77 -5.76 -16.20
CA VAL A 293 -6.06 -6.27 -15.68
C VAL A 293 -6.69 -7.29 -16.63
N LYS A 294 -6.60 -7.08 -17.95
CA LYS A 294 -7.07 -8.07 -18.94
C LYS A 294 -6.28 -9.37 -18.84
N GLU A 295 -4.97 -9.29 -18.67
CA GLU A 295 -4.10 -10.46 -18.48
C GLU A 295 -4.45 -11.22 -17.20
N LEU A 296 -4.58 -10.53 -16.06
CA LEU A 296 -5.00 -11.15 -14.79
C LEU A 296 -6.39 -11.81 -14.89
N LYS A 297 -7.30 -11.26 -15.71
CA LYS A 297 -8.63 -11.84 -15.95
C LYS A 297 -8.57 -13.07 -16.86
N ALA A 298 -7.63 -13.10 -17.81
CA ALA A 298 -7.47 -14.16 -18.80
C ALA A 298 -6.46 -15.25 -18.38
N MET A 299 -5.74 -15.06 -17.26
CA MET A 299 -4.69 -15.97 -16.83
C MET A 299 -5.18 -17.41 -16.65
N GLU A 300 -4.35 -18.38 -17.02
CA GLU A 300 -4.56 -19.80 -16.79
C GLU A 300 -4.07 -20.21 -15.41
N GLY A 301 -2.94 -19.66 -14.97
CA GLY A 301 -2.34 -19.96 -13.67
C GLY A 301 -1.37 -18.89 -13.19
N ILE A 302 -0.85 -19.09 -11.99
CA ILE A 302 0.21 -18.29 -11.39
C ILE A 302 1.16 -19.21 -10.61
N GLY A 303 2.46 -18.98 -10.75
CA GLY A 303 3.48 -19.84 -10.16
C GLY A 303 4.85 -19.19 -10.11
N LYS A 304 5.86 -20.02 -9.88
CA LYS A 304 7.25 -19.59 -9.75
C LYS A 304 7.97 -19.84 -11.07
N LEU A 305 8.72 -18.85 -11.52
CA LEU A 305 9.67 -18.92 -12.63
C LEU A 305 11.04 -19.34 -12.07
N ASN A 306 11.79 -20.11 -12.83
CA ASN A 306 13.16 -20.48 -12.47
C ASN A 306 14.14 -19.38 -12.89
N ILE A 307 14.00 -18.20 -12.29
CA ILE A 307 14.86 -17.04 -12.54
C ILE A 307 15.68 -16.80 -11.28
N PHE A 308 17.00 -16.80 -11.41
CA PHE A 308 17.89 -16.40 -10.33
C PHE A 308 18.59 -15.11 -10.72
N LYS A 309 18.54 -14.12 -9.82
CA LYS A 309 19.34 -12.91 -9.91
C LYS A 309 20.00 -12.67 -8.55
N SER A 310 21.31 -12.51 -8.61
CA SER A 310 22.12 -12.14 -7.45
C SER A 310 21.78 -10.71 -7.04
N THR A 311 21.63 -10.48 -5.74
CA THR A 311 21.40 -9.15 -5.15
C THR A 311 22.42 -8.89 -4.06
N GLU A 312 22.60 -7.64 -3.65
CA GLU A 312 23.52 -7.32 -2.54
C GLU A 312 23.12 -8.03 -1.24
N ILE A 313 21.82 -8.13 -0.96
CA ILE A 313 21.31 -8.89 0.20
C ILE A 313 21.65 -10.37 0.07
N TYR A 314 21.47 -10.97 -1.11
CA TYR A 314 21.87 -12.36 -1.34
C TYR A 314 23.35 -12.53 -1.02
N ASN A 315 24.22 -11.73 -1.65
CA ASN A 315 25.68 -11.83 -1.47
C ASN A 315 26.10 -11.67 0.00
N ALA A 316 25.39 -10.83 0.75
CA ALA A 316 25.70 -10.53 2.14
C ALA A 316 25.30 -11.65 3.12
N ILE A 317 24.32 -12.50 2.78
CA ILE A 317 23.78 -13.51 3.72
C ILE A 317 23.88 -14.95 3.22
N CYS A 318 24.19 -15.19 1.93
CA CYS A 318 24.21 -16.54 1.37
C CYS A 318 25.41 -17.41 1.78
N HIS A 319 26.43 -16.80 2.38
CA HIS A 319 27.64 -17.48 2.86
C HIS A 319 27.60 -17.80 4.35
N ASP A 320 26.48 -17.51 5.03
CA ASP A 320 26.30 -17.86 6.44
C ASP A 320 26.01 -19.36 6.55
N GLU A 321 26.93 -20.10 7.18
CA GLU A 321 26.89 -21.57 7.23
C GLU A 321 25.67 -22.11 7.98
N GLU A 322 25.10 -21.31 8.90
CA GLU A 322 23.94 -21.69 9.70
C GLU A 322 22.60 -21.33 9.01
N PHE A 323 22.65 -20.67 7.86
CA PHE A 323 21.47 -20.14 7.18
C PHE A 323 21.28 -20.69 5.75
N ASP A 324 20.25 -21.52 5.57
CA ASP A 324 19.81 -21.91 4.22
C ASP A 324 19.01 -20.79 3.55
N TYR A 325 19.73 -19.94 2.81
CA TYR A 325 19.14 -18.86 2.03
C TYR A 325 18.10 -19.36 1.01
N ASN A 326 18.37 -20.47 0.32
CA ASN A 326 17.52 -20.92 -0.78
C ASN A 326 16.19 -21.46 -0.26
N SER A 327 16.20 -22.25 0.81
CA SER A 327 15.00 -22.69 1.50
C SER A 327 14.20 -21.51 2.05
N SER A 328 14.87 -20.56 2.70
CA SER A 328 14.23 -19.39 3.31
C SER A 328 13.61 -18.46 2.27
N LYS A 329 14.33 -18.16 1.18
CA LYS A 329 13.80 -17.41 0.01
C LYS A 329 12.61 -18.13 -0.61
N ASN A 330 12.68 -19.45 -0.81
CA ASN A 330 11.57 -20.21 -1.39
C ASN A 330 10.33 -20.17 -0.50
N THR A 331 10.53 -20.22 0.82
CA THR A 331 9.47 -20.05 1.82
C THR A 331 8.83 -18.67 1.70
N LEU A 332 9.63 -17.61 1.68
CA LEU A 332 9.19 -16.24 1.44
C LEU A 332 8.31 -16.16 0.19
N VAL A 333 8.85 -16.58 -0.96
CA VAL A 333 8.17 -16.52 -2.26
C VAL A 333 6.84 -17.29 -2.25
N ASN A 334 6.80 -18.47 -1.65
CA ASN A 334 5.57 -19.26 -1.53
C ASN A 334 4.47 -18.51 -0.77
N ARG A 335 4.82 -17.75 0.26
CA ARG A 335 3.85 -16.99 1.07
C ARG A 335 3.31 -15.78 0.31
N TYR A 336 4.15 -15.04 -0.40
CA TYR A 336 3.67 -13.99 -1.30
C TYR A 336 2.79 -14.56 -2.40
N LEU A 337 3.20 -15.67 -3.02
CA LEU A 337 2.41 -16.35 -4.05
C LEU A 337 1.04 -16.79 -3.50
N LYS A 338 0.95 -17.29 -2.27
CA LYS A 338 -0.31 -17.64 -1.60
C LYS A 338 -1.23 -16.42 -1.46
N SER A 339 -0.69 -15.29 -1.01
CA SER A 339 -1.45 -14.04 -0.89
C SER A 339 -1.99 -13.57 -2.24
N ILE A 340 -1.12 -13.53 -3.26
CA ILE A 340 -1.47 -13.11 -4.63
C ILE A 340 -2.52 -14.05 -5.26
N LYS A 341 -2.39 -15.37 -5.05
CA LYS A 341 -3.37 -16.36 -5.54
C LYS A 341 -4.79 -16.08 -5.05
N CYS A 342 -4.95 -15.61 -3.82
CA CYS A 342 -6.27 -15.27 -3.26
C CYS A 342 -6.95 -14.18 -4.10
N SER A 343 -6.31 -13.01 -4.23
CA SER A 343 -6.88 -11.89 -4.99
C SER A 343 -7.05 -12.20 -6.47
N THR A 344 -6.07 -12.87 -7.08
CA THR A 344 -6.12 -13.19 -8.52
C THR A 344 -7.18 -14.25 -8.85
N SER A 345 -7.45 -15.20 -7.96
CA SER A 345 -8.54 -16.17 -8.13
C SER A 345 -9.91 -15.48 -8.22
N ILE A 346 -10.13 -14.44 -7.41
CA ILE A 346 -11.34 -13.63 -7.44
C ILE A 346 -11.45 -12.84 -8.75
N ILE A 347 -10.36 -12.20 -9.19
CA ILE A 347 -10.32 -11.42 -10.44
C ILE A 347 -10.66 -12.32 -11.64
N LYS A 348 -10.05 -13.52 -11.68
CA LYS A 348 -10.26 -14.54 -12.74
C LYS A 348 -11.66 -15.16 -12.69
N SER A 349 -12.23 -15.34 -11.50
CA SER A 349 -13.48 -16.10 -11.30
C SER A 349 -14.54 -15.73 -12.34
N LYS A 350 -15.19 -16.72 -12.96
CA LYS A 350 -16.39 -16.41 -13.76
C LYS A 350 -17.39 -15.77 -12.82
N GLU A 351 -18.10 -14.74 -13.27
CA GLU A 351 -19.18 -14.19 -12.45
C GLU A 351 -20.07 -15.34 -12.01
N PRO A 352 -20.47 -15.41 -10.72
CA PRO A 352 -21.55 -16.30 -10.37
C PRO A 352 -22.68 -15.93 -11.32
N LYS A 353 -23.03 -16.85 -12.23
CA LYS A 353 -24.33 -16.77 -12.88
C LYS A 353 -25.29 -16.84 -11.71
N TYR A 354 -25.81 -15.69 -11.27
CA TYR A 354 -26.97 -15.67 -10.41
C TYR A 354 -28.03 -16.41 -11.23
N LYS A 355 -28.16 -17.72 -11.00
CA LYS A 355 -29.38 -18.43 -11.34
C LYS A 355 -30.39 -17.72 -10.47
N LEU A 356 -31.12 -16.82 -11.11
CA LEU A 356 -32.31 -16.20 -10.58
C LEU A 356 -33.03 -17.30 -9.80
N ASN A 357 -33.02 -17.21 -8.47
CA ASN A 357 -33.56 -18.30 -7.68
C ASN A 357 -35.07 -18.19 -7.85
N ILE A 358 -35.60 -18.95 -8.81
CA ILE A 358 -37.01 -18.89 -9.23
C ILE A 358 -37.90 -19.06 -7.99
N HIS A 359 -37.47 -19.86 -7.01
CA HIS A 359 -38.16 -20.01 -5.74
C HIS A 359 -38.20 -18.70 -4.92
N LEU A 360 -37.13 -17.91 -4.87
CA LEU A 360 -37.11 -16.61 -4.18
C LEU A 360 -38.01 -15.59 -4.89
N ILE A 361 -38.03 -15.58 -6.22
CA ILE A 361 -38.94 -14.71 -6.99
C ILE A 361 -40.39 -15.13 -6.77
N VAL A 362 -40.70 -16.43 -6.90
CA VAL A 362 -42.04 -16.95 -6.65
C VAL A 362 -42.49 -16.62 -5.22
N PHE A 363 -41.59 -16.73 -4.24
CA PHE A 363 -41.86 -16.35 -2.86
C PHE A 363 -42.17 -14.87 -2.71
N ILE A 364 -41.35 -13.98 -3.27
CA ILE A 364 -41.59 -12.53 -3.25
C ILE A 364 -42.91 -12.17 -3.93
N THR A 365 -43.22 -12.78 -5.07
CA THR A 365 -44.47 -12.57 -5.81
C THR A 365 -45.69 -13.07 -5.04
N MET A 366 -45.60 -14.23 -4.37
CA MET A 366 -46.66 -14.74 -3.50
C MET A 366 -46.93 -13.81 -2.31
N CYS A 367 -45.87 -13.32 -1.65
CA CYS A 367 -46.00 -12.38 -0.54
C CYS A 367 -46.67 -11.07 -0.98
N THR A 368 -46.28 -10.52 -2.14
CA THR A 368 -46.92 -9.31 -2.69
C THR A 368 -48.38 -9.55 -3.05
N LEU A 369 -48.71 -10.70 -3.64
CA LEU A 369 -50.10 -11.05 -3.96
C LEU A 369 -50.96 -11.15 -2.70
N MET A 370 -50.47 -11.79 -1.63
CA MET A 370 -51.19 -11.88 -0.35
C MET A 370 -51.47 -10.49 0.24
N VAL A 371 -50.49 -9.59 0.19
CA VAL A 371 -50.66 -8.21 0.69
C VAL A 371 -51.72 -7.46 -0.14
N VAL A 372 -51.70 -7.59 -1.47
CA VAL A 372 -52.71 -6.96 -2.34
C VAL A 372 -54.12 -7.50 -2.04
N ILE A 373 -54.26 -8.82 -1.88
CA ILE A 373 -55.55 -9.44 -1.52
C ILE A 373 -56.02 -8.94 -0.16
N TYR A 374 -55.14 -8.93 0.85
CA TYR A 374 -55.46 -8.44 2.19
C TYR A 374 -55.94 -6.98 2.17
N LEU A 375 -55.26 -6.11 1.43
CA LEU A 375 -55.64 -4.70 1.25
C LEU A 375 -56.96 -4.53 0.51
N ALA A 376 -57.24 -5.37 -0.51
CA ALA A 376 -58.50 -5.33 -1.24
C ALA A 376 -59.69 -5.78 -0.38
N VAL A 377 -59.51 -6.81 0.45
CA VAL A 377 -60.53 -7.30 1.38
C VAL A 377 -60.81 -6.28 2.46
N THR A 378 -59.77 -5.74 3.11
CA THR A 378 -59.91 -4.73 4.17
C THR A 378 -60.57 -3.45 3.65
N LYS A 379 -60.25 -3.01 2.43
CA LYS A 379 -60.93 -1.86 1.78
C LYS A 379 -62.41 -2.12 1.51
N ARG A 380 -62.81 -3.36 1.23
CA ARG A 380 -64.21 -3.75 1.03
C ARG A 380 -65.01 -3.76 2.32
N THR A 381 -64.40 -4.20 3.43
CA THR A 381 -65.03 -4.19 4.77
C THR A 381 -65.12 -2.81 5.41
N VAL A 382 -64.34 -1.82 4.96
CA VAL A 382 -64.43 -0.44 5.45
C VAL A 382 -65.47 0.39 4.68
N ASN A 383 -65.83 -0.03 3.46
CA ASN A 383 -66.80 0.66 2.59
C ASN A 383 -68.21 0.02 2.61
N ASN A 384 -68.40 -1.06 3.36
CA ASN A 384 -69.69 -1.64 3.74
C ASN A 384 -69.92 -1.37 5.22
#